data_AF-A0A0A8UQY9-F1
#
_entry.id   AF-A0A0A8UQY9-F1
#
_cell.length_a   1.000
_cell.length_b   1.000
_cell.length_c   1.000
_cell.angle_alpha   90.00
_cell.angle_beta   90.00
_cell.angle_gamma   90.00
#
_symmetry.space_group_name_H-M   'P 1'
#
loop_
_entity.id
_entity.type
_entity.pdbx_description
1 polymer ?
#
loop_
_entity_poly.entity_id
_entity_poly.type
_entity_poly.pdbx_seq_one_letter_code
_entity_poly.pdbx_strand_id
1 'polypeptide(L)' 'MEKILISMSDQLASRMRSTIPARQRSKTIAKLIEKEIEKREKALFECALAVEKDSVLEKEMKDWDITIGDGLNNDSW' A
#
# COMPACT_ATOMS: atom_id res chain seq x y z
N MET A 1 -20.29 2.65 -8.56
CA MET A 1 -19.62 3.95 -8.32
C MET A 1 -19.77 4.25 -6.84
N GLU A 2 -18.70 4.14 -6.08
CA GLU A 2 -18.71 4.47 -4.65
C GLU A 2 -18.57 5.97 -4.45
N LYS A 3 -19.25 6.52 -3.45
CA LYS A 3 -19.19 7.92 -3.08
C LYS A 3 -18.59 8.03 -1.69
N ILE A 4 -17.61 8.90 -1.54
CA ILE A 4 -16.90 9.12 -0.29
C ILE A 4 -16.99 10.60 0.06
N LEU A 5 -17.29 10.88 1.32
CA LEU A 5 -17.21 12.22 1.89
C LEU A 5 -15.84 12.39 2.57
N ILE A 6 -15.15 13.49 2.27
CA ILE A 6 -13.82 13.75 2.81
C ILE A 6 -13.87 15.06 3.58
N SER A 7 -13.34 15.05 4.80
CA SER A 7 -13.16 16.26 5.60
C SER A 7 -11.86 16.95 5.23
N MET A 8 -11.89 18.27 5.08
CA MET A 8 -10.71 19.10 4.82
C MET A 8 -10.92 20.47 5.46
N SER A 9 -9.83 21.23 5.65
CA SER A 9 -9.94 22.58 6.21
C SER A 9 -10.78 23.49 5.31
N ASP A 10 -11.55 24.40 5.92
CA ASP A 10 -12.38 25.36 5.19
C ASP A 10 -11.56 26.19 4.20
N GLN A 11 -10.34 26.55 4.59
CA GLN A 11 -9.39 27.26 3.73
C GLN A 11 -9.05 26.45 2.48
N LEU A 12 -8.78 25.15 2.61
CA LEU A 12 -8.48 24.28 1.48
C LEU A 12 -9.73 24.08 0.59
N ALA A 13 -10.89 23.86 1.19
CA ALA A 13 -12.16 23.71 0.48
C ALA A 13 -12.54 24.98 -0.31
N SER A 14 -12.31 26.16 0.27
CA SER A 14 -12.54 27.45 -0.38
C SER A 14 -11.62 27.62 -1.60
N ARG A 15 -10.31 27.40 -1.41
CA ARG A 15 -9.32 27.47 -2.50
C ARG A 15 -9.65 26.50 -3.61
N MET A 16 -9.88 25.23 -3.28
CA MET A 16 -10.26 24.19 -4.25
C MET A 16 -11.49 24.58 -5.07
N ARG A 17 -12.54 25.10 -4.41
CA ARG A 17 -13.77 25.52 -5.11
C ARG A 17 -13.55 26.71 -6.03
N SER A 18 -12.67 27.64 -5.65
CA SER A 18 -12.32 28.82 -6.45
C SER A 18 -11.40 28.52 -7.64
N THR A 19 -10.51 27.54 -7.51
CA THR A 19 -9.50 27.23 -8.54
C THR A 19 -9.88 26.10 -9.46
N ILE A 20 -10.74 25.16 -9.02
CA ILE A 20 -11.12 23.99 -9.80
C ILE A 20 -12.57 24.11 -10.30
N PRO A 21 -12.81 23.98 -11.63
CA PRO A 21 -14.14 24.00 -12.22
C PRO A 21 -15.10 23.02 -11.56
N ALA A 22 -16.36 23.42 -11.34
CA ALA A 22 -17.33 22.68 -10.54
C ALA A 22 -17.52 21.21 -10.95
N ARG A 23 -17.43 20.89 -12.25
CA ARG A 23 -17.61 19.53 -12.79
C ARG A 23 -16.32 18.71 -12.88
N GLN A 24 -15.18 19.28 -12.48
CA GLN A 24 -13.87 18.61 -12.53
C GLN A 24 -13.33 18.26 -11.14
N ARG A 25 -13.90 18.80 -10.07
CA ARG A 25 -13.40 18.63 -8.69
C ARG A 25 -13.21 17.17 -8.29
N SER A 26 -14.24 16.34 -8.42
CA SER A 26 -14.15 14.92 -8.08
C SER A 26 -13.14 14.18 -8.96
N LYS A 27 -13.05 14.54 -10.24
CA LYS A 27 -12.06 13.97 -11.17
C LYS A 27 -10.62 14.35 -10.78
N THR A 28 -10.40 15.59 -10.36
CA THR A 28 -9.10 16.06 -9.89
C THR A 28 -8.68 15.34 -8.62
N ILE A 29 -9.59 15.20 -7.65
CA ILE A 29 -9.34 14.46 -6.41
C ILE A 29 -9.04 12.99 -6.71
N ALA A 30 -9.84 12.33 -7.56
CA ALA A 30 -9.61 10.94 -7.96
C ALA A 30 -8.22 10.75 -8.56
N LYS A 31 -7.82 11.63 -9.50
CA LYS A 31 -6.49 11.56 -10.12
C LYS A 31 -5.34 11.80 -9.13
N LEU A 32 -5.56 12.62 -8.10
CA LEU A 32 -4.58 12.82 -7.03
C LEU A 32 -4.45 11.56 -6.17
N ILE A 33 -5.57 10.92 -5.84
CA ILE A 33 -5.62 9.68 -5.05
C ILE A 33 -4.96 8.54 -5.83
N GLU A 34 -5.29 8.36 -7.12
CA GLU A 34 -4.67 7.34 -7.99
C GLU A 34 -3.14 7.46 -7.98
N LYS A 35 -2.61 8.67 -8.17
CA LYS A 35 -1.15 8.89 -8.14
C LYS A 35 -0.51 8.58 -6.79
N GLU A 36 -1.19 8.89 -5.70
CA GLU A 36 -0.68 8.59 -4.35
C GLU A 36 -0.72 7.07 -4.08
N ILE A 37 -1.74 6.36 -4.57
CA ILE A 37 -1.83 4.90 -4.50
C ILE A 37 -0.67 4.29 -5.29
N GLU A 38 -0.49 4.65 -6.56
CA GLU A 38 0.61 4.16 -7.41
C GLU A 38 1.98 4.36 -6.74
N LYS A 39 2.19 5.53 -6.13
CA LYS A 39 3.43 5.84 -5.40
C LYS A 39 3.66 4.88 -4.24
N ARG A 40 2.62 4.61 -3.43
CA ARG A 40 2.71 3.71 -2.28
C ARG A 40 2.91 2.26 -2.69
N GLU A 41 2.18 1.81 -3.71
CA GLU A 41 2.33 0.47 -4.28
C GLU A 41 3.74 0.26 -4.82
N LYS A 42 4.28 1.25 -5.54
CA LYS A 42 5.66 1.20 -6.02
C LYS A 42 6.67 1.09 -4.87
N ALA A 43 6.50 1.87 -3.80
CA ALA A 43 7.38 1.79 -2.64
C ALA A 43 7.31 0.41 -1.97
N LEU A 44 6.12 -0.15 -1.82
CA LEU A 44 5.93 -1.52 -1.28
C LEU A 44 6.59 -2.58 -2.17
N PHE A 45 6.40 -2.47 -3.49
CA PHE A 45 7.04 -3.35 -4.45
C PHE A 45 8.56 -3.28 -4.39
N GLU A 46 9.13 -2.08 -4.31
CA GLU A 46 10.57 -1.88 -4.18
C GLU A 46 11.13 -2.48 -2.88
N CYS A 47 10.41 -2.33 -1.77
CA CYS A 47 10.76 -2.99 -0.51
C CYS A 47 10.76 -4.53 -0.65
N ALA A 48 9.70 -5.11 -1.22
CA ALA A 48 9.62 -6.55 -1.44
C ALA A 48 10.74 -7.04 -2.36
N LEU A 49 11.03 -6.30 -3.43
CA LEU A 49 12.12 -6.63 -4.35
C LEU A 49 13.50 -6.56 -3.67
N ALA A 50 13.69 -5.63 -2.73
CA ALA A 50 14.93 -5.53 -1.97
C ALA A 50 15.11 -6.74 -1.04
N VAL A 51 14.04 -7.17 -0.37
CA VAL A 51 14.01 -8.38 0.46
C VAL A 51 14.35 -9.63 -0.37
N GLU A 52 13.70 -9.82 -1.52
CA GLU A 52 13.96 -10.96 -2.42
C GLU A 52 15.38 -10.99 -2.98
N LYS A 53 16.02 -9.82 -3.14
CA LYS A 53 17.41 -9.71 -3.63
C LYS A 53 18.44 -9.83 -2.51
N ASP A 54 18.03 -9.82 -1.26
CA ASP A 54 18.93 -9.98 -0.14
C ASP A 54 19.31 -11.45 0.03
N SER A 55 20.43 -11.83 -0.59
CA SER A 55 20.95 -13.19 -0.54
C SER A 55 21.37 -13.63 0.86
N VAL A 56 21.66 -12.69 1.77
CA VAL A 56 22.00 -13.02 3.17
C VAL A 56 20.72 -13.43 3.89
N LEU A 57 19.67 -12.61 3.76
CA LEU A 57 18.35 -12.93 4.29
C LEU A 57 17.78 -14.21 3.68
N GLU A 58 17.90 -14.41 2.36
CA GLU A 58 17.44 -15.64 1.68
C GLU A 58 18.09 -16.89 2.28
N LYS A 59 19.39 -16.82 2.58
CA LYS A 59 20.13 -17.92 3.17
C LYS A 59 19.66 -18.19 4.60
N GLU A 60 19.50 -17.14 5.40
CA GLU A 60 18.93 -17.26 6.74
C GLU A 60 17.53 -17.89 6.68
N MET A 61 16.66 -17.46 5.76
CA MET A 61 15.32 -18.03 5.60
C MET A 61 15.36 -19.51 5.21
N LYS A 62 16.28 -19.94 4.34
CA LYS A 62 16.49 -21.37 4.03
C LYS A 62 16.95 -22.18 5.24
N ASP A 63 17.77 -21.59 6.12
CA ASP A 63 18.19 -22.26 7.34
C ASP A 63 17.01 -22.52 8.30
N TRP A 64 15.92 -21.74 8.19
CA TRP A 64 14.67 -21.95 8.94
C TRP A 64 13.75 -23.02 8.31
N ASP A 65 13.96 -23.44 7.05
CA ASP A 65 13.09 -24.42 6.36
C ASP A 65 13.01 -25.76 7.11
N ILE A 66 14.05 -26.10 7.89
CA ILE A 66 14.07 -27.33 8.72
C ILE A 66 12.96 -27.35 9.79
N THR A 67 12.46 -26.18 10.20
CA THR A 67 11.43 -26.04 11.24
C THR A 67 10.00 -26.00 10.70
N ILE A 68 9.80 -26.03 9.38
CA ILE A 68 8.47 -25.93 8.74
C ILE A 68 7.51 -27.05 9.21
N GLY A 69 8.06 -28.22 9.58
CA GLY A 69 7.30 -29.38 10.05
C GLY A 69 7.09 -29.44 11.57
N ASP A 70 7.68 -28.51 12.34
CA ASP A 70 7.65 -28.58 13.80
C ASP A 70 6.22 -28.41 14.33
N GLY A 71 5.76 -29.38 15.14
CA GLY A 71 4.41 -29.39 15.71
C GLY A 71 3.29 -29.82 14.75
N LEU A 72 3.61 -30.17 13.49
CA LEU A 72 2.64 -30.73 12.53
C LEU A 72 2.57 -32.26 12.57
N ASN A 73 3.55 -32.92 13.18
CA ASN A 73 3.43 -34.34 13.50
C ASN A 73 2.47 -34.49 14.69
N ASN A 74 1.30 -35.06 14.40
CA ASN A 74 0.40 -35.63 15.39
C ASN A 74 1.07 -36.88 15.98
N ASP A 75 2.16 -36.69 16.74
CA ASP A 75 2.64 -37.74 17.62
C ASP A 75 1.59 -37.90 18.72
N SER A 76 0.69 -38.84 18.47
CA SER A 76 -0.27 -39.35 19.44
C SER A 76 0.53 -39.89 20.63
N TRP A 77 0.60 -39.07 21.69
CA TRP A 77 0.98 -39.50 23.02
C TRP A 77 0.05 -40.62 23.51
#